data_AF-A0A7X7GF37-F1
#
_entry.id   AF-A0A7X7GF37-F1
#
_cell.length_a   1.000
_cell.length_b   1.000
_cell.length_c   1.000
_cell.angle_alpha   90.00
_cell.angle_beta   90.00
_cell.angle_gamma   90.00
#
_symmetry.space_group_name_H-M   'P 1'
#
loop_
_entity.id
_entity.type
_entity.pdbx_description
1 polymer ?
#
loop_
_entity_poly.entity_id
_entity_poly.type
_entity_poly.pdbx_seq_one_letter_code
_entity_poly.pdbx_strand_id
1 'polypeptide(L)'
;MILAARGTENVPPTWLVLAFVFIVIAAIVGNWTVILARRMSSHANQERWLAKQFDGEDVVEFYALMTRLPPHNIALIAYSHGYVFARSYASSRDFNHTYVFRKLFTPAPTQAPVTR
;
A
#
# COMPACT_ATOMS: atom_id res chain seq x y z
N MET A 1 62.90 -8.38 -42.11
CA MET A 1 61.59 -8.15 -42.75
C MET A 1 60.52 -8.60 -41.76
N ILE A 2 59.99 -7.68 -40.94
CA ILE A 2 59.04 -7.99 -39.86
C ILE A 2 57.65 -7.61 -40.37
N LEU A 3 56.80 -8.59 -40.65
CA LEU A 3 55.38 -8.37 -40.93
C LEU A 3 54.69 -7.99 -39.61
N ALA A 4 54.33 -6.72 -39.46
CA ALA A 4 53.43 -6.29 -38.39
C ALA A 4 52.02 -6.81 -38.70
N ALA A 5 51.61 -7.89 -38.04
CA ALA A 5 50.23 -8.33 -38.01
C ALA A 5 49.41 -7.27 -37.27
N ARG A 6 48.70 -6.43 -38.04
CA ARG A 6 47.81 -5.40 -37.53
C ARG A 6 46.62 -6.10 -36.85
N GLY A 7 46.61 -6.10 -35.52
CA GLY A 7 45.47 -6.58 -34.74
C GLY A 7 44.21 -5.82 -35.15
N THR A 8 43.26 -6.52 -35.75
CA THR A 8 41.93 -5.98 -36.02
C THR A 8 41.23 -5.85 -34.68
N GLU A 9 41.16 -4.64 -34.14
CA GLU A 9 40.35 -4.34 -32.98
C GLU A 9 38.90 -4.72 -33.31
N ASN A 10 38.40 -5.77 -32.66
CA ASN A 10 37.01 -6.21 -32.75
C ASN A 10 36.10 -5.20 -32.06
N VAL A 11 35.96 -4.01 -32.65
CA VAL A 11 35.02 -3.01 -32.17
C VAL A 11 33.62 -3.49 -32.53
N PRO A 12 32.75 -3.76 -31.53
CA PRO A 12 31.40 -4.20 -31.82
C PRO A 12 30.70 -3.11 -32.63
N PRO A 13 29.97 -3.48 -33.70
CA PRO A 13 29.27 -2.50 -34.51
C PRO A 13 28.29 -1.70 -33.64
N THR A 14 28.25 -0.39 -33.86
CA THR A 14 27.55 0.59 -33.01
C THR A 14 26.08 0.25 -32.74
N TRP A 15 25.40 -0.42 -33.67
CA TRP A 15 24.03 -0.87 -33.50
C TRP A 15 23.87 -1.91 -32.37
N LEU A 16 24.87 -2.76 -32.11
CA LEU A 16 24.85 -3.72 -31.00
C LEU A 16 24.95 -3.00 -29.64
N VAL A 17 25.78 -1.96 -29.57
CA VAL A 17 25.92 -1.15 -28.36
C VAL A 17 24.61 -0.43 -28.05
N LEU A 18 23.95 0.13 -29.07
CA LEU A 18 22.65 0.80 -28.92
C LEU A 18 21.55 -0.19 -28.51
N ALA A 19 21.50 -1.38 -29.12
CA ALA A 19 20.55 -2.42 -28.76
C ALA A 19 20.73 -2.88 -27.30
N PHE A 20 21.97 -3.06 -26.85
CA PHE A 20 22.27 -3.44 -25.47
C PHE A 20 21.82 -2.37 -24.47
N VAL A 21 22.12 -1.10 -24.73
CA VAL A 21 21.68 0.02 -23.88
C VAL A 21 20.16 0.09 -23.79
N PHE A 22 19.45 -0.11 -24.89
CA PHE A 22 17.99 -0.12 -24.91
C PHE A 22 17.40 -1.25 -24.06
N ILE A 23 17.96 -2.46 -24.16
CA ILE A 23 17.53 -3.62 -23.36
C ILE A 23 17.74 -3.36 -21.87
N VAL A 24 18.87 -2.79 -21.48
CA VAL A 24 19.17 -2.47 -20.07
C VAL A 24 18.19 -1.43 -19.53
N ILE A 25 17.88 -0.37 -20.30
CA ILE A 25 16.91 0.66 -19.89
C ILE A 25 15.51 0.06 -19.76
N ALA A 26 15.08 -0.78 -20.71
CA ALA A 26 13.77 -1.43 -20.66
C ALA A 26 13.63 -2.37 -19.45
N ALA A 27 14.68 -3.11 -19.10
CA ALA A 27 14.70 -3.98 -17.92
C ALA A 27 14.62 -3.18 -16.61
N ILE A 28 15.30 -2.04 -16.53
CA ILE A 28 15.22 -1.14 -15.37
C ILE A 28 13.80 -0.59 -15.26
N VAL A 29 13.25 0.03 -16.30
CA VAL A 29 11.89 0.61 -16.26
C VAL A 29 10.82 -0.44 -15.94
N GLY A 30 10.91 -1.64 -16.54
CA GLY A 30 9.99 -2.74 -16.28
C GLY A 30 10.04 -3.26 -14.83
N ASN A 31 11.20 -3.25 -14.19
CA ASN A 31 11.31 -3.66 -12.79
C ASN A 31 10.63 -2.63 -11.85
N TRP A 32 10.76 -1.34 -12.14
CA TRP A 32 10.15 -0.28 -11.34
C TRP A 32 8.62 -0.27 -11.42
N THR A 33 8.04 -0.54 -12.60
CA THR A 33 6.58 -0.61 -12.76
C THR A 33 5.98 -1.80 -12.01
N VAL A 34 6.64 -2.97 -12.02
CA VAL A 34 6.20 -4.15 -11.27
C VAL A 34 6.28 -3.91 -9.75
N ILE A 35 7.36 -3.27 -9.28
CA ILE A 35 7.52 -2.92 -7.85
C ILE A 35 6.44 -1.93 -7.41
N LEU A 36 6.14 -0.93 -8.23
CA LEU A 36 5.13 0.07 -7.93
C LEU A 36 3.72 -0.54 -7.94
N ALA A 37 3.42 -1.37 -8.94
CA ALA A 37 2.15 -2.10 -9.02
C ALA A 37 1.95 -3.03 -7.82
N ARG A 38 3.00 -3.73 -7.35
CA ARG A 38 2.96 -4.55 -6.13
C ARG A 38 2.72 -3.73 -4.86
N ARG A 39 3.28 -2.52 -4.76
CA ARG A 39 3.01 -1.63 -3.61
C ARG A 39 1.57 -1.12 -3.62
N MET A 40 1.06 -0.71 -4.78
CA MET A 40 -0.31 -0.21 -4.90
C MET A 40 -1.34 -1.31 -4.63
N SER A 41 -1.10 -2.54 -5.12
CA SER A 41 -1.98 -3.68 -4.82
C SER A 41 -1.92 -4.10 -3.35
N SER A 42 -0.74 -4.02 -2.71
CA SER A 42 -0.62 -4.23 -1.26
C SER A 42 -1.45 -3.21 -0.47
N HIS A 43 -1.43 -1.94 -0.87
CA HIS A 43 -2.21 -0.89 -0.21
C HIS A 43 -3.72 -1.13 -0.37
N ALA A 44 -4.18 -1.40 -1.59
CA ALA A 44 -5.59 -1.67 -1.86
C ALA A 44 -6.12 -2.91 -1.12
N ASN A 45 -5.29 -3.96 -1.00
CA ASN A 45 -5.63 -5.15 -0.22
C ASN A 45 -5.70 -4.88 1.28
N GLN A 46 -4.80 -4.03 1.80
CA GLN A 46 -4.84 -3.61 3.21
C GLN A 46 -6.06 -2.74 3.51
N GLU A 47 -6.42 -1.83 2.61
CA GLU A 47 -7.64 -1.01 2.73
C GLU A 47 -8.90 -1.88 2.72
N ARG A 48 -8.98 -2.88 1.82
CA ARG A 48 -10.08 -3.86 1.81
C ARG A 48 -10.14 -4.71 3.07
N TRP A 49 -9.00 -5.16 3.58
CA TRP A 49 -8.94 -5.90 4.85
C TRP A 49 -9.40 -5.02 6.02
N LEU A 50 -8.96 -3.76 6.04
CA LEU A 50 -9.32 -2.81 7.10
C LEU A 50 -10.81 -2.46 7.06
N ALA A 51 -11.36 -2.24 5.86
CA ALA A 51 -12.80 -2.00 5.67
C ALA A 51 -13.65 -3.16 6.22
N LYS A 52 -13.20 -4.42 6.05
CA LYS A 52 -13.88 -5.59 6.63
C LYS A 52 -13.87 -5.63 8.16
N GLN A 53 -12.88 -5.03 8.82
CA GLN A 53 -12.87 -4.93 10.28
C GLN A 53 -13.97 -3.98 10.79
N PHE A 54 -14.42 -3.04 9.96
CA PHE A 54 -15.46 -2.08 10.28
C PHE A 54 -16.88 -2.53 9.87
N ASP A 55 -17.08 -3.81 9.52
CA ASP A 55 -18.30 -4.30 8.85
C ASP A 55 -19.46 -4.68 9.80
N GLY A 56 -19.48 -4.17 11.05
CA GLY A 56 -20.68 -4.27 11.87
C GLY A 56 -20.52 -4.13 13.37
N GLU A 57 -19.36 -4.45 13.92
CA GLU A 57 -19.14 -4.47 15.38
C GLU A 57 -19.23 -3.07 16.02
N ASP A 58 -19.71 -2.97 17.26
CA ASP A 58 -19.82 -1.68 17.95
C ASP A 58 -18.45 -1.09 18.34
N VAL A 59 -17.46 -1.97 18.51
CA VAL A 59 -16.08 -1.61 18.86
C VAL A 59 -15.14 -2.44 18.00
N VAL A 60 -14.15 -1.79 17.40
CA VAL A 60 -13.13 -2.43 16.56
C VAL A 60 -11.77 -2.14 17.15
N GLU A 61 -11.01 -3.20 17.43
CA GLU A 61 -9.65 -3.12 17.97
C GLU A 61 -8.66 -3.82 17.05
N PHE A 62 -7.56 -3.15 16.71
CA PHE A 62 -6.47 -3.79 15.98
C PHE A 62 -5.11 -3.15 16.30
N TYR A 63 -4.07 -3.93 16.03
CA TYR A 63 -2.69 -3.55 16.23
C TYR A 63 -2.20 -2.62 15.12
N ALA A 64 -1.64 -1.49 15.51
CA ALA A 64 -0.99 -0.52 14.62
C ALA A 64 0.06 -1.20 13.73
N LEU A 65 0.84 -2.14 14.27
CA LEU A 65 1.86 -2.86 13.49
C LEU A 65 1.30 -3.73 12.36
N MET A 66 0.04 -4.19 12.46
CA MET A 66 -0.60 -4.96 11.38
C MET A 66 -1.03 -4.06 10.22
N THR A 67 -1.33 -2.81 10.52
CA THR A 67 -1.73 -1.81 9.53
C THR A 67 -0.49 -1.01 9.16
N ARG A 68 0.19 -1.37 8.07
CA ARG A 68 1.32 -0.55 7.53
C ARG A 68 0.88 0.85 7.05
N LEU A 69 -0.33 1.28 7.39
CA LEU A 69 -0.90 2.57 7.06
C LEU A 69 -0.62 3.59 8.17
N PRO A 70 -0.43 4.86 7.80
CA PRO A 70 -0.33 5.93 8.79
C PRO A 70 -1.66 6.09 9.56
N PRO A 71 -1.61 6.47 10.84
CA PRO A 71 -2.80 6.56 11.70
C PRO A 71 -3.87 7.51 11.16
N HIS A 72 -3.51 8.54 10.39
CA HIS A 72 -4.48 9.44 9.78
C HIS A 72 -5.34 8.76 8.70
N ASN A 73 -4.76 7.86 7.87
CA ASN A 73 -5.51 7.11 6.86
C ASN A 73 -6.49 6.16 7.54
N ILE A 74 -6.05 5.52 8.62
CA ILE A 74 -6.85 4.59 9.41
C ILE A 74 -8.07 5.33 9.98
N ALA A 75 -7.88 6.53 10.54
CA ALA A 75 -8.97 7.36 11.05
C ALA A 75 -9.95 7.78 9.95
N LEU A 76 -9.46 8.11 8.74
CA LEU A 76 -10.31 8.49 7.61
C LEU A 76 -11.17 7.34 7.11
N ILE A 77 -10.60 6.14 7.01
CA ILE A 77 -11.34 4.91 6.66
C ILE A 77 -12.34 4.56 7.76
N ALA A 78 -11.94 4.61 9.04
CA ALA A 78 -12.87 4.37 10.15
C ALA A 78 -14.06 5.35 10.09
N TYR A 79 -13.80 6.63 9.85
CA TYR A 79 -14.84 7.65 9.73
C TYR A 79 -15.79 7.41 8.56
N SER A 80 -15.30 7.00 7.38
CA SER A 80 -16.17 6.66 6.25
C SER A 80 -17.10 5.47 6.52
N HIS A 81 -16.73 4.61 7.47
CA HIS A 81 -17.55 3.50 7.94
C HIS A 81 -18.40 3.85 9.18
N GLY A 82 -18.41 5.11 9.60
CA GLY A 82 -19.19 5.56 10.75
C GLY A 82 -18.57 5.22 12.10
N TYR A 83 -17.24 5.12 12.19
CA TYR A 83 -16.53 4.90 13.45
C TYR A 83 -15.72 6.13 13.84
N VAL A 84 -15.58 6.34 15.14
CA VAL A 84 -14.69 7.34 15.73
C VAL A 84 -13.58 6.69 16.54
N PHE A 85 -12.42 7.35 16.53
CA PHE A 85 -11.33 6.97 17.40
C PHE A 85 -11.75 7.14 18.86
N ALA A 86 -11.64 6.06 19.65
CA ALA A 86 -12.01 6.05 21.05
C ALA A 86 -10.79 6.17 21.96
N ARG A 87 -9.77 5.32 21.74
CA ARG A 87 -8.52 5.35 22.50
C ARG A 87 -7.40 4.60 21.77
N SER A 88 -6.17 4.87 22.17
CA SER A 88 -5.01 4.05 21.87
C SER A 88 -4.30 3.66 23.15
N TYR A 89 -3.68 2.49 23.18
CA TYR A 89 -2.81 2.09 24.28
C TYR A 89 -1.61 1.31 23.77
N ALA A 90 -0.50 1.47 24.47
CA ALA A 90 0.74 0.77 24.19
C ALA A 90 0.86 -0.42 25.15
N SER A 91 0.98 -1.63 24.62
CA SER A 91 1.44 -2.76 25.43
C SER A 91 2.96 -2.68 25.51
N SER A 92 3.49 -2.44 26.72
CA SER A 92 4.93 -2.54 26.97
C SER A 92 5.45 -3.98 26.86
N ARG A 93 4.55 -4.97 26.94
CA ARG A 93 4.88 -6.39 26.82
C ARG A 93 5.18 -6.80 25.38
N ASP A 94 4.50 -6.17 24.43
CA ASP A 94 4.55 -6.56 23.00
C ASP A 94 5.07 -5.43 22.10
N PHE A 95 5.51 -4.31 22.69
CA PHE A 95 5.90 -3.07 21.98
C PHE A 95 4.91 -2.67 20.90
N ASN A 96 3.62 -2.92 21.13
CA ASN A 96 2.59 -2.76 20.12
C ASN A 96 1.61 -1.67 20.54
N HIS A 97 1.24 -0.82 19.58
CA HIS A 97 0.17 0.17 19.76
C HIS A 97 -1.14 -0.45 19.28
N THR A 98 -2.14 -0.47 20.15
CA THR A 98 -3.49 -0.89 19.78
C THR A 98 -4.35 0.36 19.58
N TYR A 99 -5.09 0.40 18.48
CA TYR A 99 -6.09 1.43 18.23
C TYR A 99 -7.48 0.85 18.44
N VAL A 100 -8.32 1.61 19.15
CA VAL A 100 -9.72 1.27 19.42
C VAL A 100 -10.60 2.31 18.75
N PHE A 101 -11.52 1.81 17.94
CA PHE A 101 -12.55 2.59 17.27
C PHE A 101 -13.93 2.17 17.76
N ARG A 102 -14.86 3.12 17.85
CA ARG A 102 -16.25 2.88 18.24
C ARG A 102 -17.19 3.35 17.16
N LYS A 103 -18.24 2.57 16.93
CA LYS A 103 -19.28 2.92 15.99
C LYS A 103 -20.02 4.16 16.51
N LEU A 104 -20.13 5.18 15.66
CA LEU A 104 -21.08 6.25 15.86
C LEU A 104 -22.46 5.63 15.73
N PHE A 105 -23.22 5.64 16.83
CA PHE A 105 -24.65 5.41 16.72
C PHE A 105 -25.23 6.49 15.81
N THR A 106 -25.51 6.15 14.56
CA THR A 106 -26.46 6.92 13.76
C THR A 106 -27.81 6.71 14.42
N PRO A 107 -28.43 7.71 15.07
CA PRO A 107 -29.79 7.55 15.55
C PRO A 107 -30.65 7.14 14.35
N ALA A 108 -31.41 6.05 14.51
CA ALA A 108 -32.34 5.61 13.48
C ALA A 108 -33.15 6.82 12.99
N PRO A 109 -33.34 7.01 11.67
CA PRO A 109 -34.18 8.10 11.18
C PRO A 109 -35.51 7.99 11.91
N THR A 110 -35.84 9.01 12.71
CA THR A 110 -37.10 9.09 13.44
C THR A 110 -38.20 8.89 12.43
N GLN A 111 -38.80 7.71 12.41
CA GLN A 111 -40.01 7.48 11.62
C GLN A 111 -41.03 8.45 12.18
N ALA A 112 -41.32 9.51 11.42
CA ALA A 112 -42.37 10.45 11.75
C ALA A 112 -43.64 9.62 12.07
N PRO A 113 -44.37 9.94 13.15
CA PRO A 113 -45.55 9.18 13.51
C PRO A 113 -46.51 9.17 12.32
N VAL A 114 -46.76 7.97 11.78
CA VAL A 114 -47.79 7.74 10.79
C VAL A 114 -49.11 8.04 11.49
N THR A 115 -49.63 9.24 11.29
CA THR A 115 -50.97 9.62 11.68
C THR A 115 -51.92 8.84 10.77
N ARG A 116 -52.61 7.87 11.35
CA ARG A 116 -53.78 7.22 10.76
C ARG A 116 -55.03 7.79 11.40
#